data_AF-A0A9Q6I4E7-F1
#
_entry.id   AF-A0A9Q6I4E7-F1
#
_cell.length_a   1.000
_cell.length_b   1.000
_cell.length_c   1.000
_cell.angle_alpha   90.00
_cell.angle_beta   90.00
_cell.angle_gamma   90.00
#
_symmetry.space_group_name_H-M   'P 1'
#
loop_
_entity.id
_entity.type
_entity.pdbx_description
1 polymer ?
#
loop_
_entity_poly.entity_id
_entity_poly.type
_entity_poly.pdbx_seq_one_letter_code
_entity_poly.pdbx_strand_id
1 'polypeptide(L)' 'MMEAESKRQGVPVMGDCKRCSGRGFERIPSTDAYNAICDFTESISLDTWKKSVKPFYDRLIVKLEIEESWANAALNKVTA' A
#
# COMPACT_ATOMS: atom_id res chain seq x y z
N MET A 1 -4.38 -9.89 -21.09
CA MET A 1 -2.90 -10.02 -21.00
C MET A 1 -2.48 -10.71 -19.72
N MET A 2 -2.70 -10.15 -18.51
CA MET A 2 -2.31 -10.81 -17.25
C MET A 2 -2.90 -12.23 -17.06
N GLU A 3 -4.17 -12.46 -17.41
CA GLU A 3 -4.79 -13.77 -17.27
C GLU A 3 -4.21 -14.81 -18.26
N ALA A 4 -3.94 -14.38 -19.50
CA ALA A 4 -3.31 -15.25 -20.50
C ALA A 4 -1.87 -15.61 -20.10
N GLU A 5 -1.13 -14.65 -19.54
CA GLU A 5 0.23 -14.88 -19.05
C GLU A 5 0.25 -15.75 -17.78
N SER A 6 -0.72 -15.55 -16.86
CA SER A 6 -0.87 -16.40 -15.68
C SER A 6 -1.20 -17.85 -16.06
N LYS A 7 -2.05 -18.06 -17.08
CA LYS A 7 -2.32 -19.40 -17.63
C LYS A 7 -1.09 -20.02 -18.31
N ARG A 8 -0.27 -19.21 -18.98
CA ARG A 8 0.98 -19.68 -19.63
C ARG A 8 2.05 -20.10 -18.61
N GLN A 9 2.21 -19.33 -17.54
CA GLN A 9 3.25 -19.56 -16.52
C GLN A 9 2.80 -20.50 -15.39
N GLY A 10 1.49 -20.74 -15.24
CA GLY A 10 0.93 -21.54 -14.15
C GLY A 10 0.98 -20.87 -12.78
N VAL A 11 1.38 -19.59 -12.72
CA VAL A 11 1.46 -18.79 -11.49
C VAL A 11 0.73 -17.46 -11.67
N PRO A 12 0.13 -16.88 -10.60
CA PRO A 12 -0.52 -15.58 -10.70
C PRO A 12 0.47 -14.47 -11.10
N VAL A 13 0.20 -13.80 -12.22
CA VAL A 13 0.95 -12.62 -12.66
C VAL A 13 0.23 -11.37 -12.18
N MET A 14 0.84 -10.69 -11.21
CA MET A 14 0.34 -9.43 -10.67
C MET A 14 0.78 -8.27 -11.58
N GLY A 15 -0.10 -7.28 -11.74
CA GLY A 15 0.22 -6.06 -12.47
C GLY A 15 -0.62 -4.90 -11.97
N ASP A 16 -0.32 -3.70 -12.45
CA ASP A 16 -1.01 -2.50 -11.99
C ASP A 16 -2.51 -2.56 -12.27
N CYS A 17 -3.30 -2.26 -11.25
CA CYS A 17 -4.75 -2.21 -11.37
C CYS A 17 -5.14 -1.16 -12.41
N LYS A 18 -5.86 -1.56 -13.46
CA LYS A 18 -6.27 -0.66 -14.56
C LYS A 18 -7.19 0.49 -14.13
N ARG A 19 -7.84 0.39 -12.97
CA ARG A 19 -8.75 1.43 -12.44
C ARG A 19 -8.00 2.52 -11.71
N CYS A 20 -7.06 2.15 -10.84
CA CYS A 20 -6.32 3.12 -10.03
C CYS A 20 -4.88 3.35 -10.51
N SER A 21 -4.42 2.63 -11.55
CA SER A 21 -3.04 2.63 -12.05
C SER A 21 -2.02 2.30 -10.96
N GLY A 22 -2.32 1.27 -10.15
CA GLY A 22 -1.46 0.86 -9.02
C GLY A 22 -1.49 1.82 -7.82
N ARG A 23 -2.42 2.78 -7.79
CA ARG A 23 -2.53 3.76 -6.69
C ARG A 23 -3.19 3.19 -5.42
N GLY A 24 -4.05 2.18 -5.58
CA GLY A 24 -4.73 1.47 -4.47
C GLY A 24 -5.80 2.32 -3.78
N PHE A 25 -5.34 3.23 -2.92
CA PHE A 25 -6.15 4.01 -1.97
C PHE A 25 -5.92 5.52 -2.13
N GLU A 26 -6.80 6.31 -1.51
CA GLU A 26 -6.62 7.77 -1.42
C GLU A 26 -5.50 8.09 -0.42
N ARG A 27 -4.41 8.68 -0.93
CA ARG A 27 -3.24 8.98 -0.10
C ARG A 27 -3.55 10.16 0.81
N ILE A 28 -3.51 9.93 2.11
CA ILE A 28 -3.39 11.01 3.09
C ILE A 28 -2.13 11.83 2.72
N PRO A 29 -2.21 13.17 2.66
CA PRO A 29 -1.05 14.00 2.42
C PRO A 29 0.07 13.63 3.39
N SER A 30 1.26 13.29 2.87
CA SER A 30 2.38 12.88 3.74
C SER A 30 2.83 13.99 4.70
N THR A 31 2.46 15.23 4.43
CA THR A 31 2.65 16.38 5.31
C THR A 31 1.84 16.27 6.58
N ASP A 32 0.61 15.74 6.52
CA ASP A 32 -0.27 15.64 7.68
C ASP A 32 0.26 14.57 8.63
N ALA A 33 0.73 13.45 8.06
CA ALA A 33 1.43 12.41 8.82
C ALA A 33 2.73 12.92 9.45
N TYR A 34 3.49 13.76 8.74
CA TYR A 34 4.71 14.39 9.28
C TYR A 34 4.39 15.32 10.46
N ASN A 35 3.40 16.20 10.30
CA ASN A 35 3.00 17.14 11.34
C ASN A 35 2.54 16.42 12.60
N ALA A 36 1.72 15.37 12.45
CA ALA A 36 1.29 14.56 13.58
C ALA A 36 2.47 13.89 14.31
N ILE A 37 3.53 13.47 13.60
CA ILE A 37 4.72 12.92 14.23
C ILE A 37 5.52 14.00 14.97
N CYS A 38 5.57 15.22 14.41
CA CYS A 38 6.23 16.35 15.06
C CYS A 38 5.57 16.75 16.39
N ASP A 39 4.26 16.53 16.54
CA ASP A 39 3.57 16.76 17.82
C ASP A 39 4.09 15.83 18.95
N PHE A 40 4.67 14.68 18.60
CA PHE A 40 5.26 13.75 19.57
C PHE A 40 6.78 13.84 19.65
N THR A 41 7.46 14.20 18.55
CA THR A 41 8.93 14.23 18.49
C THR A 41 9.46 15.21 17.45
N GLU A 42 10.34 16.11 17.88
CA GLU A 42 11.08 17.02 17.00
C GLU A 42 12.40 16.40 16.45
N SER A 43 12.68 15.13 16.78
CA SER A 43 13.92 14.46 16.37
C SER A 43 14.05 14.19 14.86
N ILE A 44 12.95 14.31 14.12
CA ILE A 44 12.90 14.04 12.68
C ILE A 44 12.76 15.35 11.92
N SER A 45 13.83 15.76 11.25
CA SER A 45 13.79 16.90 10.33
C SER A 45 12.93 16.60 9.10
N LEU A 46 12.40 17.65 8.47
CA LEU A 46 11.62 17.52 7.22
C LEU A 46 12.44 16.87 6.09
N ASP A 47 13.76 17.09 6.06
CA ASP A 47 14.66 16.47 5.09
C ASP A 47 14.79 14.96 5.33
N THR A 48 14.98 14.55 6.58
CA THR A 48 15.00 13.14 7.01
C THR A 48 13.66 12.46 6.71
N TRP A 49 12.54 13.16 6.95
CA TRP A 49 11.21 12.66 6.60
C TRP A 49 11.10 12.34 5.11
N LYS A 50 11.43 13.30 4.24
CA LYS A 50 11.32 13.15 2.79
C LYS A 50 12.22 12.03 2.24
N LYS A 51 13.45 11.91 2.76
CA LYS A 51 14.45 10.96 2.25
C LYS A 51 14.27 9.54 2.77
N SER A 52 13.85 9.35 4.02
CA SER A 52 13.97 8.06 4.69
C SER A 52 12.67 7.56 5.32
N VAL A 53 11.92 8.44 5.99
CA VAL A 53 10.73 8.02 6.76
C VAL A 53 9.51 7.88 5.85
N LYS A 54 9.33 8.79 4.88
CA LYS A 54 8.20 8.75 3.95
C LYS A 54 8.11 7.42 3.17
N PRO A 55 9.19 6.87 2.59
CA PRO A 55 9.14 5.55 1.94
C PRO A 55 8.76 4.41 2.91
N PHE A 56 9.14 4.51 4.18
CA PHE A 56 8.70 3.55 5.20
C PHE A 56 7.21 3.68 5.49
N TYR A 57 6.73 4.91 5.70
CA TYR A 57 5.31 5.22 5.88
C TYR A 57 4.46 4.71 4.69
N ASP A 58 4.87 5.00 3.45
CA ASP A 58 4.16 4.55 2.25
C ASP A 58 4.06 3.00 2.19
N ARG A 59 5.12 2.28 2.62
CA ARG A 59 5.11 0.80 2.68
C ARG A 59 4.14 0.24 3.73
N LEU A 60 3.95 0.94 4.85
CA LEU A 60 2.98 0.52 5.87
C LEU A 60 1.56 0.55 5.32
N ILE A 61 1.21 1.55 4.52
CA ILE A 61 -0.13 1.63 3.94
C ILE A 61 -0.37 0.48 2.96
N VAL A 62 0.62 0.17 2.10
CA VAL A 62 0.54 -0.99 1.20
C VAL A 62 0.38 -2.30 1.99
N LYS A 63 1.07 -2.43 3.13
CA LYS A 63 0.93 -3.62 3.98
C LYS A 63 -0.50 -3.76 4.52
N LEU A 64 -1.13 -2.67 4.95
CA LEU A 64 -2.53 -2.67 5.40
C LEU A 64 -3.48 -3.12 4.29
N GLU A 65 -3.31 -2.59 3.08
CA GLU A 65 -4.13 -2.97 1.91
C GLU A 65 -3.98 -4.47 1.58
N ILE A 66 -2.75 -5.00 1.65
CA ILE A 66 -2.49 -6.43 1.47
C ILE A 66 -3.30 -7.19 2.53
N GLU A 67 -3.11 -6.93 3.81
CA GLU A 67 -3.79 -7.67 4.88
C GLU A 67 -5.32 -7.59 4.78
N GLU A 68 -5.89 -6.43 4.43
CA GLU A 68 -7.32 -6.28 4.18
C GLU A 68 -7.80 -7.19 3.03
N SER A 69 -7.05 -7.24 1.94
CA SER A 69 -7.34 -8.12 0.80
C SER A 69 -7.29 -9.61 1.21
N TRP A 70 -6.31 -10.01 2.01
CA TRP A 70 -6.21 -11.37 2.54
C TRP A 70 -7.40 -11.71 3.46
N ALA A 71 -7.78 -10.80 4.35
CA ALA A 71 -8.92 -10.96 5.24
C ALA A 71 -10.23 -11.09 4.46
N ASN A 72 -10.44 -10.23 3.45
CA ASN A 72 -11.61 -10.28 2.58
C ASN A 72 -11.66 -11.58 1.76
N ALA A 73 -10.53 -12.04 1.23
CA ALA A 73 -10.45 -13.32 0.53
C ALA A 73 -10.76 -14.51 1.45
N ALA A 74 -10.29 -14.48 2.71
CA ALA A 74 -10.61 -15.50 3.70
C ALA A 74 -12.10 -15.50 4.06
N LEU A 75 -12.71 -14.32 4.25
CA LEU A 75 -14.13 -14.18 4.54
C LEU A 75 -14.99 -14.72 3.38
N ASN A 76 -14.69 -14.33 2.14
CA ASN A 76 -15.45 -14.78 0.97
C ASN A 76 -15.42 -16.30 0.79
N LYS A 77 -14.35 -16.99 1.21
CA LYS A 77 -14.30 -18.47 1.15
C LYS A 77 -15.31 -19.16 2.06
N VAL A 78 -15.78 -18.50 3.12
CA VAL A 78 -16.70 -19.10 4.11
C VAL A 78 -18.11 -18.53 4.04
N THR A 79 -18.32 -17.39 3.36
CA THR A 79 -19.63 -16.72 3.27
C THR A 79 -20.22 -16.62 1.86
N ALA A 80 -19.46 -16.90 0.80
CA ALA A 80 -19.92 -16.75 -0.59
C ALA A 80 -20.19 -18.09 -1.29
#